data_AF-A0A7J2YC47-F1
#
_entry.id   AF-A0A7J2YC47-F1
#
_cell.length_a   1.000
_cell.length_b   1.000
_cell.length_c   1.000
_cell.angle_alpha   90.00
_cell.angle_beta   90.00
_cell.angle_gamma   90.00
#
_symmetry.space_group_name_H-M   'P 1'
#
loop_
_entity.id
_entity.type
_entity.pdbx_description
1 polymer ?
#
loop_
_entity_poly.entity_id
_entity_poly.type
_entity_poly.pdbx_seq_one_letter_code
_entity_poly.pdbx_strand_id
1 'polypeptide(L)'
;MVTIHDAEEIMVSELKVSREEAKIYMLLLNKGKMSKSKIAQEINLDLHSVEKAIAGLVEKGTCIESSDEYEALNPRFAITNMYRMMCYANNQEVKRNKIVDQLATVLEKPYEDARTK
;
A
#
# COMPACT_ATOMS: atom_id res chain seq x y z
N MET A 1 -13.57 2.27 -15.25
CA MET A 1 -12.12 2.05 -15.44
C MET A 1 -11.46 2.51 -14.16
N VAL A 2 -10.68 1.66 -13.49
CA VAL A 2 -9.97 2.08 -12.27
C VAL A 2 -8.95 3.15 -12.61
N THR A 3 -8.93 4.24 -11.87
CA THR A 3 -7.95 5.31 -12.02
C THR A 3 -7.09 5.45 -10.75
N ILE A 4 -5.99 6.19 -10.86
CA ILE A 4 -5.10 6.44 -9.71
C ILE A 4 -5.81 7.21 -8.58
N HIS A 5 -6.81 8.03 -8.92
CA HIS A 5 -7.59 8.80 -7.95
C HIS A 5 -8.51 7.90 -7.11
N ASP A 6 -8.87 6.73 -7.62
CA ASP A 6 -9.72 5.76 -6.93
C ASP A 6 -8.90 4.81 -6.03
N ALA A 7 -7.57 4.83 -6.14
CA ALA A 7 -6.70 3.80 -5.58
C ALA A 7 -6.85 3.63 -4.07
N GLU A 8 -6.78 4.72 -3.29
CA GLU A 8 -6.93 4.66 -1.84
C GLU A 8 -8.29 4.10 -1.42
N GLU A 9 -9.37 4.54 -2.07
CA GLU A 9 -10.72 4.09 -1.73
C GLU A 9 -10.92 2.62 -2.10
N ILE A 10 -10.40 2.17 -3.25
CA ILE A 10 -10.40 0.76 -3.64
C ILE A 10 -9.60 -0.08 -2.65
N MET A 11 -8.44 0.40 -2.19
CA MET A 11 -7.66 -0.32 -1.18
C MET A 11 -8.47 -0.50 0.11
N VAL A 12 -9.14 0.54 0.59
CA VAL A 12 -10.00 0.46 1.78
C VAL A 12 -11.20 -0.46 1.54
N SER A 13 -11.88 -0.34 0.40
CA SER A 13 -13.13 -1.07 0.14
C SER A 13 -12.90 -2.53 -0.23
N GLU A 14 -11.93 -2.83 -1.09
CA GLU A 14 -11.67 -4.17 -1.63
C GLU A 14 -10.61 -4.94 -0.83
N LEU A 15 -9.57 -4.27 -0.33
CA LEU A 15 -8.47 -4.92 0.39
C LEU A 15 -8.64 -4.85 1.91
N LYS A 16 -9.63 -4.11 2.40
CA LYS A 16 -9.95 -3.93 3.83
C LYS A 16 -8.76 -3.45 4.67
N VAL A 17 -7.86 -2.68 4.05
CA VAL A 17 -6.80 -1.98 4.78
C VAL A 17 -7.35 -0.69 5.39
N SER A 18 -6.66 -0.17 6.41
CA SER A 18 -7.04 1.11 7.01
C SER A 18 -6.78 2.27 6.03
N ARG A 19 -7.43 3.41 6.27
CA ARG A 19 -7.23 4.61 5.44
C ARG A 19 -5.80 5.15 5.60
N GLU A 20 -5.20 5.01 6.77
CA GLU A 20 -3.80 5.34 7.06
C GLU A 20 -2.85 4.41 6.29
N GLU A 21 -3.09 3.10 6.31
CA GLU A 21 -2.33 2.12 5.53
C GLU A 21 -2.36 2.45 4.03
N ALA A 22 -3.55 2.74 3.48
CA ALA A 22 -3.69 3.12 2.08
C ALA A 22 -2.89 4.39 1.73
N LYS A 23 -3.02 5.45 2.54
CA LYS A 23 -2.29 6.71 2.34
C LYS A 23 -0.77 6.52 2.41
N ILE A 24 -0.28 5.78 3.40
CA ILE A 24 1.16 5.53 3.57
C ILE A 24 1.70 4.72 2.41
N TYR A 25 1.01 3.66 2.00
CA TYR A 25 1.43 2.87 0.85
C TYR A 25 1.48 3.71 -0.43
N MET A 26 0.46 4.53 -0.69
CA MET A 26 0.44 5.44 -1.84
C MET A 26 1.55 6.48 -1.78
N LEU A 27 1.87 7.02 -0.59
CA LEU A 27 2.99 7.94 -0.41
C LEU A 27 4.32 7.28 -0.77
N LEU A 28 4.60 6.11 -0.17
CA LEU A 28 5.84 5.35 -0.42
C LEU A 28 5.97 4.92 -1.88
N LEU A 29 4.84 4.62 -2.52
CA LEU A 29 4.80 4.25 -3.92
C LEU A 29 5.20 5.43 -4.83
N ASN A 30 4.69 6.62 -4.55
CA ASN A 30 4.93 7.82 -5.36
C ASN A 30 6.26 8.55 -5.05
N LYS A 31 6.74 8.45 -3.82
CA LYS A 31 7.90 9.21 -3.33
C LYS A 31 9.14 8.34 -3.11
N GLY A 32 8.98 7.02 -3.14
CA GLY A 32 10.03 6.07 -2.83
C GLY A 32 10.29 5.94 -1.33
N LYS A 33 11.52 5.54 -1.00
CA LYS A 33 11.95 5.20 0.36
C LYS A 33 11.90 6.40 1.31
N MET A 34 11.34 6.22 2.50
CA MET A 34 11.07 7.32 3.45
C MET A 34 11.07 6.89 4.93
N SER A 35 11.55 7.74 5.84
CA SER A 35 11.49 7.51 7.29
C SER A 35 10.09 7.75 7.88
N LYS A 36 9.79 7.16 9.07
CA LYS A 36 8.51 7.38 9.79
C LYS A 36 8.21 8.86 10.03
N SER A 37 9.23 9.65 10.37
CA SER A 37 9.09 11.08 10.65
C SER A 37 8.67 11.88 9.42
N LYS A 38 9.27 11.60 8.26
CA LYS A 38 8.89 12.23 6.99
C LYS A 38 7.48 11.81 6.57
N ILE A 39 7.14 10.52 6.73
CA ILE A 39 5.78 10.03 6.44
C ILE A 39 4.76 10.78 7.28
N ALA A 40 4.95 10.85 8.61
CA ALA A 40 4.08 11.57 9.53
C ALA A 40 3.86 13.03 9.13
N GLN A 41 4.93 13.71 8.70
CA GLN A 41 4.86 15.08 8.23
C GLN A 41 4.07 15.21 6.92
N GLU A 42 4.32 14.37 5.92
CA GLU A 42 3.71 14.43 4.59
C GLU A 42 2.19 14.19 4.62
N ILE A 43 1.71 13.27 5.48
CA ILE A 43 0.28 12.93 5.57
C ILE A 43 -0.42 13.55 6.79
N ASN A 44 0.29 14.39 7.55
CA ASN A 44 -0.19 15.06 8.75
C ASN A 44 -0.84 14.08 9.76
N LEU A 45 -0.10 13.03 10.13
CA LEU A 45 -0.47 12.05 11.15
C LEU A 45 0.56 12.04 12.27
N ASP A 46 0.15 11.66 13.48
CA ASP A 46 1.07 11.45 14.58
C ASP A 46 1.95 10.20 14.37
N LEU A 47 3.12 10.18 15.01
CA LEU A 47 4.09 9.07 14.84
C LEU A 47 3.54 7.72 15.28
N HIS A 48 2.68 7.67 16.30
CA HIS A 48 2.14 6.41 16.79
C HIS A 48 1.16 5.79 15.77
N SER A 49 0.28 6.60 15.18
CA SER A 49 -0.61 6.18 14.10
C SER A 49 0.17 5.71 12.87
N VAL A 50 1.24 6.43 12.49
CA VAL A 50 2.12 6.02 11.39
C VAL A 50 2.81 4.69 11.67
N GLU A 51 3.36 4.52 12.87
CA GLU A 51 4.04 3.28 13.27
C GLU A 51 3.11 2.07 13.24
N LYS A 52 1.89 2.22 13.76
CA LYS A 52 0.87 1.16 13.70
C LYS A 52 0.51 0.78 12.26
N ALA A 53 0.27 1.77 11.41
CA ALA A 53 -0.09 1.54 10.01
C ALA A 53 1.06 0.91 9.21
N ILE A 54 2.30 1.38 9.42
CA ILE A 54 3.49 0.79 8.79
C ILE A 54 3.67 -0.67 9.22
N ALA A 55 3.53 -0.98 10.51
CA ALA A 55 3.64 -2.36 10.99
C ALA A 55 2.62 -3.27 10.29
N GLY A 56 1.38 -2.80 10.12
CA GLY A 56 0.34 -3.53 9.39
C GLY A 56 0.64 -3.71 7.90
N LEU A 57 1.27 -2.72 7.26
CA LEU A 57 1.72 -2.79 5.86
C LEU A 57 2.90 -3.79 5.69
N VAL A 58 3.84 -3.82 6.63
CA VAL A 58 4.96 -4.77 6.65
C VAL A 58 4.46 -6.20 6.84
N GLU A 59 3.55 -6.42 7.80
CA GLU A 59 2.93 -7.74 8.04
C GLU A 59 2.19 -8.26 6.80
N LYS A 60 1.50 -7.37 6.08
CA LYS A 60 0.83 -7.68 4.80
C LYS A 60 1.80 -7.82 3.62
N GLY A 61 3.12 -7.71 3.82
CA GLY A 61 4.13 -7.83 2.76
C GLY A 61 3.95 -6.79 1.66
N THR A 62 3.66 -5.54 2.03
CA THR A 62 3.39 -4.44 1.09
C THR A 62 4.49 -3.40 1.05
N CYS A 63 5.25 -3.28 2.14
CA CYS A 63 6.46 -2.48 2.22
C CYS A 63 7.52 -3.23 3.04
N ILE A 64 8.76 -2.78 2.93
CA ILE A 64 9.90 -3.29 3.69
C ILE A 64 10.59 -2.17 4.44
N GLU A 65 11.21 -2.52 5.56
CA GLU A 65 12.06 -1.63 6.33
C GLU A 65 13.53 -1.88 5.98
N SER A 66 14.29 -0.81 5.74
CA SER A 66 15.71 -0.83 5.47
C SER A 66 16.37 0.44 6.01
N SER A 67 17.18 0.29 7.05
CA SER A 67 17.90 1.39 7.72
C SER A 67 16.96 2.51 8.21
N ASP A 68 15.96 2.16 9.02
CA ASP A 68 14.94 3.07 9.60
C ASP A 68 14.06 3.81 8.57
N GLU A 69 14.11 3.37 7.31
CA GLU A 69 13.29 3.88 6.23
C GLU A 69 12.47 2.77 5.61
N TYR A 70 11.31 3.13 5.09
CA TYR A 70 10.33 2.20 4.54
C TYR A 70 10.20 2.42 3.05
N GLU A 71 10.05 1.33 2.31
CA GLU A 71 9.88 1.36 0.86
C GLU A 71 8.73 0.44 0.44
N ALA A 72 7.83 0.95 -0.42
CA ALA A 72 6.77 0.14 -1.00
C ALA A 72 7.35 -0.98 -1.87
N LEU A 73 6.78 -2.18 -1.79
CA LEU A 73 7.06 -3.27 -2.72
C LEU A 73 6.30 -3.08 -4.03
N ASN A 74 6.73 -3.81 -5.07
CA ASN A 74 6.11 -3.76 -6.38
C ASN A 74 4.58 -3.99 -6.28
N PRO A 75 3.74 -3.13 -6.87
CA PRO A 75 2.30 -3.14 -6.67
C PRO A 75 1.62 -4.42 -7.11
N ARG A 76 2.14 -5.13 -8.12
CA ARG A 76 1.59 -6.43 -8.52
C ARG A 76 1.64 -7.44 -7.38
N PHE A 77 2.74 -7.47 -6.64
CA PHE A 77 2.91 -8.36 -5.50
C PHE A 77 2.17 -7.83 -4.28
N ALA A 78 2.35 -6.55 -3.95
CA ALA A 78 1.75 -5.94 -2.75
C ALA A 78 0.22 -5.97 -2.78
N ILE A 79 -0.42 -5.54 -3.87
CA ILE A 79 -1.89 -5.53 -4.00
C ILE A 79 -2.45 -6.96 -3.96
N THR A 80 -1.80 -7.89 -4.66
CA THR A 80 -2.21 -9.31 -4.64
C THR A 80 -2.07 -9.90 -3.25
N ASN A 81 -1.01 -9.56 -2.51
CA ASN A 81 -0.79 -10.08 -1.17
C ASN A 81 -1.80 -9.52 -0.17
N MET A 82 -2.09 -8.22 -0.20
CA MET A 82 -3.16 -7.62 0.59
C MET A 82 -4.50 -8.32 0.34
N TYR A 83 -4.84 -8.56 -0.93
CA TYR A 83 -6.08 -9.25 -1.28
C TYR A 83 -6.12 -10.68 -0.73
N ARG A 84 -5.02 -11.44 -0.86
CA ARG A 84 -4.92 -12.80 -0.27
C ARG A 84 -5.10 -12.78 1.24
N MET A 85 -4.39 -11.89 1.93
CA MET A 85 -4.48 -11.76 3.39
C MET A 85 -5.90 -11.40 3.83
N MET A 86 -6.56 -10.49 3.12
CA MET A 86 -7.96 -10.15 3.34
C MET A 86 -8.88 -11.36 3.16
N CYS A 87 -8.72 -12.14 2.07
CA CYS A 87 -9.53 -13.34 1.86
C CYS A 87 -9.32 -14.35 3.00
N TYR A 88 -8.07 -14.60 3.40
CA TYR A 88 -7.76 -15.52 4.49
C TYR A 88 -8.34 -15.07 5.83
N ALA A 89 -8.22 -13.78 6.16
CA ALA A 89 -8.80 -13.21 7.38
C ALA A 89 -10.33 -13.36 7.44
N ASN A 90 -10.99 -13.41 6.28
CA ASN A 90 -12.45 -13.58 6.17
C ASN A 90 -12.89 -15.03 5.89
N ASN A 91 -11.98 -16.02 5.94
CA ASN A 91 -12.24 -17.42 5.56
C ASN A 91 -12.83 -17.56 4.14
N GLN A 92 -12.38 -16.74 3.21
CA GLN A 92 -12.80 -16.74 1.81
C GLN A 92 -11.76 -17.41 0.92
N GLU A 93 -12.24 -18.10 -0.12
CA GLU A 93 -11.38 -18.64 -1.18
C GLU A 93 -10.80 -17.49 -2.02
N VAL A 94 -9.50 -17.53 -2.29
CA VAL A 94 -8.83 -16.54 -3.15
C VAL A 94 -9.26 -16.75 -4.60
N LYS A 95 -10.18 -15.92 -5.08
CA LYS A 95 -10.63 -15.87 -6.49
C LYS A 95 -10.17 -14.61 -7.17
N ARG A 96 -10.02 -14.66 -8.50
CA ARG A 96 -9.65 -13.49 -9.30
C ARG A 96 -10.62 -12.33 -9.08
N ASN A 97 -10.11 -11.17 -8.72
CA ASN A 97 -10.87 -9.92 -8.61
C ASN A 97 -10.35 -8.92 -9.66
N LYS A 98 -11.21 -8.55 -10.62
CA LYS A 98 -10.82 -7.66 -11.72
C LYS A 98 -10.47 -6.25 -11.26
N ILE A 99 -11.09 -5.75 -10.18
CA ILE A 99 -10.81 -4.42 -9.65
C ILE A 99 -9.41 -4.41 -9.03
N VAL A 100 -9.10 -5.44 -8.24
CA VAL A 100 -7.78 -5.66 -7.63
C VAL A 100 -6.69 -5.81 -8.71
N ASP A 101 -6.95 -6.59 -9.77
CA ASP A 101 -6.03 -6.73 -10.91
C ASP A 101 -5.75 -5.36 -11.56
N GLN A 102 -6.80 -4.58 -11.83
CA GLN A 102 -6.68 -3.26 -12.46
C GLN A 102 -5.95 -2.25 -11.56
N LEU A 103 -6.24 -2.27 -10.26
CA LEU A 103 -5.55 -1.45 -9.27
C LEU A 103 -4.05 -1.70 -9.29
N ALA A 104 -3.64 -2.98 -9.24
CA ALA A 104 -2.23 -3.35 -9.29
C ALA A 104 -1.52 -2.80 -10.54
N THR A 105 -2.15 -2.90 -11.71
CA THR A 105 -1.61 -2.37 -12.98
C THR A 105 -1.52 -0.84 -13.00
N VAL A 106 -2.56 -0.13 -12.56
CA VAL A 106 -2.56 1.34 -12.54
C VAL A 106 -1.45 1.90 -11.65
N LEU A 107 -1.10 1.17 -10.58
CA LEU A 107 -0.06 1.53 -9.64
C LEU A 107 1.36 1.24 -10.11
N GLU A 108 1.57 0.45 -11.18
CA GLU A 108 2.92 0.13 -11.69
C GLU A 108 3.67 1.39 -12.15
N LYS A 109 3.01 2.26 -12.91
CA LYS A 109 3.64 3.47 -13.45
C LYS A 109 4.20 4.40 -12.36
N PRO A 110 3.42 4.85 -11.36
CA PRO A 110 3.97 5.71 -10.31
C PRO A 110 5.07 5.01 -9.49
N TYR A 111 5.01 3.69 -9.33
CA TYR A 111 6.05 2.91 -8.66
C TYR A 111 7.38 2.93 -9.45
N GLU A 112 7.31 2.77 -10.77
CA GLU A 112 8.46 2.85 -11.67
C GLU A 112 9.05 4.26 -11.70
N ASP A 113 8.20 5.27 -11.87
CA ASP A 113 8.59 6.69 -11.94
C ASP A 113 9.35 7.16 -10.67
N ALA A 114 9.04 6.58 -9.50
CA ALA A 114 9.72 6.88 -8.25
C ALA A 114 11.13 6.26 -8.13
N ARG A 115 11.46 5.27 -8.97
CA ARG A 115 12.72 4.48 -8.90
C ARG A 115 13.66 4.70 -10.08
N THR A 116 13.19 5.34 -11.14
CA THR A 116 13.99 5.67 -12.32
C THR A 116 14.48 7.12 -12.32
N LYS A 117 14.61 7.74 -11.15
CA LYS A 117 15.15 9.10 -10.97
C LYS A 117 16.55 9.08 -10.38
#